data_AF-A0A954XMD0-F1
#
_entry.id   AF-A0A954XMD0-F1
#
_cell.length_a   1.000
_cell.length_b   1.000
_cell.length_c   1.000
_cell.angle_alpha   90.00
_cell.angle_beta   90.00
_cell.angle_gamma   90.00
#
_symmetry.space_group_name_H-M   'P 1'
#
loop_
_entity.id
_entity.type
_entity.pdbx_description
1 polymer ?
#
loop_
_entity_poly.entity_id
_entity_poly.type
_entity_poly.pdbx_seq_one_letter_code
_entity_poly.pdbx_strand_id
1 'polypeptide(L)'
;MQSNLLQISLPDFKHVMKPFTAKRRKLCRVLLTYERGLLTIESGEASTIMRAEGEWHGRAYFSPEVLRAIALYPPATDPVVISYAEGHVMLATMTISCEWVNPADELARAILDPDILDLLALGRTMPRAEGIGTGLGRKISSAQQKAVRCIASAKKDLSKLGVTQQKAITLAGGKVSTRMT
;
A
#
# COMPACT_ATOMS: atom_id res chain seq x y z
N MET A 1 -14.16 2.11 20.56
CA MET A 1 -12.81 2.63 20.27
C MET A 1 -12.00 1.46 19.74
N GLN A 2 -11.55 1.49 18.48
CA GLN A 2 -10.63 0.46 17.97
C GLN A 2 -9.28 0.68 18.64
N SER A 3 -8.90 -0.19 19.58
CA SER A 3 -7.60 -0.14 20.21
C SER A 3 -6.59 -0.79 19.27
N ASN A 4 -5.83 0.02 18.54
CA ASN A 4 -4.66 -0.48 17.81
C ASN A 4 -3.52 -0.64 18.81
N LEU A 5 -3.39 -1.84 19.38
CA LEU A 5 -2.43 -2.20 20.40
C LEU A 5 -1.95 -3.63 20.19
N LEU A 6 -0.63 -3.79 20.13
CA LEU A 6 0.08 -5.05 20.01
C LEU A 6 1.05 -5.22 21.17
N GLN A 7 1.18 -6.45 21.65
CA GLN A 7 2.12 -6.89 22.66
C GLN A 7 3.03 -7.95 22.08
N ILE A 8 4.34 -7.81 22.30
CA ILE A 8 5.36 -8.68 21.72
C ILE A 8 6.34 -9.07 22.82
N SER A 9 6.75 -10.33 22.84
CA SER A 9 7.84 -10.81 23.69
C SER A 9 9.14 -10.02 23.41
N LEU A 10 9.74 -9.43 24.43
CA LEU A 10 10.98 -8.67 24.29
C LEU A 10 12.15 -9.51 23.72
N PRO A 11 12.37 -10.77 24.15
CA PRO A 11 13.34 -11.65 23.52
C PRO A 11 13.14 -11.82 22.01
N ASP A 12 11.89 -12.04 21.59
CA ASP A 12 11.55 -12.22 20.18
C ASP A 12 11.80 -10.93 19.41
N PHE A 13 11.32 -9.79 19.95
CA PHE A 13 11.54 -8.47 19.38
C PHE A 13 13.03 -8.18 19.16
N LYS A 14 13.87 -8.43 20.17
CA LYS A 14 15.33 -8.23 20.04
C LYS A 14 15.94 -9.15 18.99
N HIS A 15 15.48 -10.39 18.91
CA HIS A 15 15.99 -11.37 17.95
C HIS A 15 15.68 -10.97 16.51
N VAL A 16 14.41 -10.69 16.23
CA VAL A 16 13.89 -10.40 14.89
C VAL A 16 14.30 -9.03 14.35
N MET A 17 14.70 -8.09 15.23
CA MET A 17 15.16 -6.75 14.84
C MET A 17 16.65 -6.69 14.47
N LYS A 18 17.44 -7.72 14.79
CA LYS A 18 18.88 -7.80 14.44
C LYS A 18 19.19 -7.47 12.97
N PRO A 19 18.43 -7.93 11.96
CA PRO A 19 18.72 -7.64 10.56
C PRO A 19 18.73 -6.15 10.20
N PHE A 20 18.07 -5.29 10.99
CA PHE A 20 18.00 -3.86 10.77
C PHE A 20 19.14 -3.06 11.44
N THR A 21 19.93 -3.71 12.30
CA THR A 21 21.08 -3.07 13.00
C THR A 21 22.29 -2.83 12.07
N ALA A 22 22.39 -3.57 10.98
CA ALA A 22 23.55 -3.53 10.09
C ALA A 22 23.72 -2.15 9.42
N LYS A 23 24.78 -1.41 9.81
CA LYS A 23 25.05 -0.04 9.31
C LYS A 23 25.12 0.08 7.79
N ARG A 24 25.64 -0.94 7.10
CA ARG A 24 25.83 -0.94 5.64
C ARG A 24 24.57 -1.31 4.84
N ARG A 25 23.53 -1.83 5.50
CA ARG A 25 22.29 -2.20 4.83
C ARG A 25 21.47 -0.95 4.54
N LYS A 26 21.13 -0.71 3.28
CA LYS A 26 20.26 0.39 2.88
C LYS A 26 18.82 0.03 3.28
N LEU A 27 18.25 0.81 4.18
CA LEU A 27 16.85 0.70 4.57
C LEU A 27 16.02 1.67 3.72
N CYS A 28 14.80 1.27 3.43
CA CYS A 28 13.83 2.06 2.68
C CYS A 28 12.69 2.46 3.61
N ARG A 29 11.66 3.09 3.06
CA ARG A 29 10.42 3.33 3.79
C ARG A 29 9.95 2.04 4.46
N VAL A 30 9.65 2.15 5.75
CA VAL A 30 9.30 1.00 6.59
C VAL A 30 7.82 0.77 6.48
N LEU A 31 7.42 -0.49 6.41
CA LEU A 31 6.04 -0.94 6.47
C LEU A 31 5.88 -1.86 7.68
N LEU A 32 4.90 -1.55 8.53
CA LEU A 32 4.49 -2.39 9.65
C LEU A 32 3.04 -2.84 9.43
N THR A 33 2.83 -4.15 9.44
CA THR A 33 1.53 -4.79 9.24
C THR A 33 1.30 -5.90 10.26
N TYR A 34 0.04 -6.18 10.57
CA TYR A 34 -0.33 -7.26 11.47
C TYR A 34 -1.46 -8.08 10.86
N GLU A 35 -1.22 -9.38 10.69
CA GLU A 35 -2.21 -10.31 10.16
C GLU A 35 -2.14 -11.64 10.91
N ARG A 36 -3.29 -12.12 11.38
CA ARG A 36 -3.46 -13.46 11.96
C ARG A 36 -2.46 -13.79 13.09
N GLY A 37 -2.19 -12.84 13.99
CA GLY A 37 -1.25 -13.06 15.09
C GLY A 37 0.22 -12.79 14.76
N LEU A 38 0.53 -12.36 13.55
CA LEU A 38 1.89 -12.10 13.08
C LEU A 38 2.07 -10.62 12.74
N LEU A 39 3.04 -10.00 13.40
CA LEU A 39 3.53 -8.67 13.08
C LEU A 39 4.69 -8.79 12.09
N THR A 40 4.55 -8.12 10.96
CA THR A 40 5.55 -8.07 9.90
C THR A 40 6.10 -6.65 9.79
N ILE A 41 7.43 -6.52 9.78
CA ILE A 41 8.12 -5.25 9.57
C ILE A 41 9.02 -5.41 8.34
N GLU A 42 8.82 -4.56 7.34
CA GLU A 42 9.51 -4.59 6.06
C GLU A 42 10.19 -3.26 5.76
N SER A 43 11.38 -3.32 5.18
CA SER A 43 12.09 -2.14 4.69
C SER A 43 13.05 -2.57 3.58
N GLY A 44 12.67 -2.31 2.34
CA GLY A 44 13.46 -2.68 1.16
C GLY A 44 13.56 -4.19 1.04
N GLU A 45 14.79 -4.73 1.01
CA GLU A 45 15.04 -6.18 0.92
C GLU A 45 15.03 -6.89 2.28
N ALA A 46 14.88 -6.15 3.38
CA ALA A 46 14.83 -6.73 4.72
C ALA A 46 13.37 -6.82 5.20
N SER A 47 12.94 -8.02 5.56
CA SER A 47 11.65 -8.28 6.20
C SER A 47 11.87 -9.15 7.44
N THR A 48 11.06 -8.92 8.47
CA THR A 48 11.04 -9.73 9.67
C THR A 48 9.61 -9.98 10.11
N ILE A 49 9.35 -11.15 10.68
CA ILE A 49 8.04 -11.58 11.12
C ILE A 49 8.18 -12.06 12.56
N MET A 50 7.25 -11.63 13.41
CA MET A 50 7.21 -12.04 14.82
C MET A 50 5.77 -12.26 15.28
N ARG A 51 5.59 -13.06 16.33
CA ARG A 51 4.27 -13.20 16.96
C ARG A 51 3.96 -11.96 17.78
N ALA A 52 2.72 -11.51 17.69
CA ALA A 52 2.20 -10.42 18.50
C ALA A 52 0.75 -10.69 18.90
N GLU A 53 0.40 -10.29 20.10
CA GLU A 53 -0.94 -10.41 20.66
C GLU A 53 -1.62 -9.05 20.69
N GLY A 54 -2.92 -9.01 20.41
CA GLY A 54 -3.72 -7.79 20.43
C GLY A 54 -4.41 -7.52 19.11
N GLU A 55 -4.70 -6.25 18.87
CA GLU A 55 -5.51 -5.79 17.75
C GLU A 55 -4.78 -4.71 16.96
N TRP A 56 -4.76 -4.85 15.65
CA TRP A 56 -4.12 -3.87 14.77
C TRP A 56 -4.78 -3.93 13.40
N HIS A 57 -5.41 -2.83 13.01
CA HIS A 57 -6.34 -2.80 11.89
C HIS A 57 -5.81 -2.03 10.68
N GLY A 58 -4.53 -1.65 10.68
CA GLY A 58 -3.96 -0.84 9.61
C GLY A 58 -2.53 -1.18 9.26
N ARG A 59 -1.98 -0.37 8.37
CA ARG A 59 -0.58 -0.42 7.94
C ARG A 59 0.06 0.90 8.33
N ALA A 60 1.16 0.81 9.07
CA ALA A 60 1.92 1.99 9.47
C ALA A 60 3.18 2.10 8.61
N TYR A 61 3.38 3.26 8.01
CA TYR A 61 4.58 3.58 7.25
C TYR A 61 5.39 4.65 7.93
N PHE A 62 6.67 4.40 8.18
CA PHE A 62 7.54 5.36 8.84
C PHE A 62 8.97 5.33 8.29
N SER A 63 9.82 6.21 8.80
CA SER A 63 11.14 6.45 8.25
C SER A 63 12.13 5.31 8.59
N PRO A 64 13.06 4.97 7.68
CA PRO A 64 14.09 3.96 7.93
C PRO A 64 15.02 4.30 9.10
N GLU A 65 15.27 5.59 9.35
CA GLU A 65 16.11 6.06 10.45
C GLU A 65 15.50 5.66 11.80
N VAL A 66 14.19 5.77 11.92
CA VAL A 66 13.46 5.36 13.13
C VAL A 66 13.55 3.84 13.33
N LEU A 67 13.34 3.04 12.28
CA LEU A 67 13.49 1.58 12.37
C LEU A 67 14.90 1.19 12.84
N ARG A 68 15.93 1.88 12.32
CA ARG A 68 17.31 1.64 12.73
C ARG A 68 17.55 2.01 14.19
N ALA A 69 16.98 3.13 14.65
CA ALA A 69 17.07 3.55 16.04
C ALA A 69 16.43 2.52 16.98
N ILE A 70 15.23 2.02 16.64
CA ILE A 70 14.52 0.99 17.40
C ILE A 70 15.32 -0.32 17.43
N ALA A 71 15.93 -0.70 16.31
CA ALA A 71 16.74 -1.93 16.25
C ALA A 71 18.03 -1.83 17.09
N LEU A 72 18.66 -0.65 17.14
CA LEU A 72 19.88 -0.40 17.93
C LEU A 72 19.59 -0.23 19.42
N TYR A 73 18.46 0.39 19.75
CA TYR A 73 18.05 0.73 21.10
C TYR A 73 16.64 0.18 21.35
N PRO A 74 16.49 -1.15 21.43
CA PRO A 74 15.18 -1.75 21.69
C PRO A 74 14.68 -1.34 23.08
N PRO A 75 13.35 -1.25 23.28
CA PRO A 75 12.77 -0.95 24.58
C PRO A 75 13.21 -1.95 25.67
N ALA A 76 13.25 -1.49 26.91
CA ALA A 76 13.72 -2.28 28.05
C ALA A 76 12.61 -3.11 28.72
N THR A 77 11.35 -2.85 28.37
CA THR A 77 10.17 -3.45 29.00
C THR A 77 9.72 -4.70 28.25
N ASP A 78 9.28 -5.72 29.00
CA ASP A 78 8.67 -6.95 28.49
C ASP A 78 7.25 -7.08 29.09
N PRO A 79 6.18 -7.20 28.29
CA PRO A 79 6.15 -7.19 26.83
C PRO A 79 6.43 -5.81 26.21
N VAL A 80 6.91 -5.82 24.97
CA VAL A 80 7.01 -4.62 24.13
C VAL A 80 5.61 -4.27 23.65
N VAL A 81 5.11 -3.12 24.10
CA VAL A 81 3.80 -2.59 23.68
C VAL A 81 3.99 -1.63 22.51
N ILE A 82 3.31 -1.93 21.41
CA ILE A 82 3.18 -1.06 20.24
C ILE A 82 1.73 -0.63 20.15
N SER A 83 1.47 0.66 20.08
CA SER A 83 0.12 1.19 19.88
C SER A 83 0.12 2.27 18.80
N TYR A 84 -1.07 2.55 18.26
CA TYR A 84 -1.26 3.63 17.30
C TYR A 84 -2.30 4.62 17.81
N ALA A 85 -1.96 5.90 17.78
CA ALA A 85 -2.84 7.00 18.10
C ALA A 85 -2.55 8.19 17.18
N GLU A 86 -3.59 8.69 16.49
CA GLU A 86 -3.58 9.99 15.78
C GLU A 86 -2.39 10.23 14.84
N GLY A 87 -1.99 9.22 14.04
CA GLY A 87 -0.86 9.36 13.11
C GLY A 87 0.51 9.05 13.72
N HIS A 88 0.53 8.63 14.98
CA HIS A 88 1.75 8.24 15.67
C HIS A 88 1.70 6.77 16.11
N VAL A 89 2.78 6.04 15.85
CA VAL A 89 3.05 4.76 16.51
C VAL A 89 3.79 5.03 17.81
N MET A 90 3.23 4.59 18.92
CA MET A 90 3.87 4.62 20.22
C MET A 90 4.48 3.27 20.50
N LEU A 91 5.79 3.22 20.66
CA LEU A 91 6.55 2.02 20.98
C LEU A 91 7.26 2.25 22.31
N ALA A 92 6.70 1.69 23.39
CA ALA A 92 7.09 2.01 24.76
C ALA A 92 7.13 3.54 25.03
N THR A 93 8.32 4.14 25.13
CA THR A 93 8.52 5.58 25.36
C THR A 93 8.77 6.38 24.07
N MET A 94 8.85 5.72 22.92
CA MET A 94 9.12 6.35 21.63
C MET A 94 7.81 6.71 20.93
N THR A 95 7.70 7.97 20.47
CA THR A 95 6.60 8.40 19.61
C THR A 95 7.13 8.56 18.19
N ILE A 96 6.53 7.83 17.25
CA ILE A 96 7.00 7.71 15.88
C ILE A 96 5.94 8.30 14.97
N SER A 97 6.26 9.36 14.24
CA SER A 97 5.38 9.85 13.17
C SER A 97 5.27 8.80 12.08
N CYS A 98 4.04 8.46 11.69
CA CYS A 98 3.77 7.48 10.64
C CYS A 98 2.64 7.93 9.73
N GLU A 99 2.66 7.46 8.49
CA GLU A 99 1.48 7.45 7.63
C GLU A 99 0.68 6.18 7.95
N TRP A 100 -0.59 6.34 8.29
CA TRP A 100 -1.49 5.23 8.57
C TRP A 100 -2.41 4.98 7.39
N VAL A 101 -2.43 3.74 6.92
CA VAL A 101 -3.33 3.29 5.85
C VAL A 101 -4.23 2.20 6.41
N ASN A 102 -5.55 2.42 6.34
CA ASN A 102 -6.52 1.38 6.65
C ASN A 102 -6.76 0.55 5.38
N PRO A 103 -6.37 -0.73 5.35
CA PRO A 103 -6.55 -1.59 4.17
C PRO A 103 -8.03 -1.79 3.81
N ALA A 104 -8.95 -1.70 4.79
CA ALA A 104 -10.38 -1.75 4.51
C ALA A 104 -10.86 -0.50 3.75
N ASP A 105 -10.34 0.68 4.09
CA ASP A 105 -10.65 1.93 3.37
C ASP A 105 -9.99 1.97 1.99
N GLU A 106 -8.78 1.41 1.86
CA GLU A 106 -8.09 1.27 0.57
C GLU A 106 -8.84 0.32 -0.36
N LEU A 107 -9.30 -0.82 0.16
CA LEU A 107 -10.14 -1.77 -0.57
C LEU A 107 -11.50 -1.16 -0.90
N ALA A 108 -12.14 -0.47 0.04
CA ALA A 108 -13.40 0.23 -0.19
C ALA A 108 -13.25 1.32 -1.25
N ARG A 109 -12.15 2.09 -1.25
CA ARG A 109 -11.83 3.05 -2.31
C ARG A 109 -11.60 2.36 -3.64
N ALA A 110 -10.86 1.26 -3.68
CA ALA A 110 -10.66 0.49 -4.91
C ALA A 110 -11.98 -0.06 -5.49
N ILE A 111 -12.94 -0.40 -4.63
CA ILE A 111 -14.28 -0.87 -5.04
C ILE A 111 -15.22 0.29 -5.42
N LEU A 112 -15.18 1.41 -4.70
CA LEU A 112 -16.11 2.55 -4.86
C LEU A 112 -15.66 3.54 -5.94
N ASP A 113 -14.35 3.79 -6.04
CA ASP A 113 -13.67 4.61 -7.05
C ASP A 113 -12.61 3.77 -7.80
N PRO A 114 -13.06 2.81 -8.62
CA PRO A 114 -12.15 1.98 -9.39
C PRO A 114 -11.33 2.83 -10.36
N ASP A 115 -10.02 2.59 -10.40
CA ASP A 115 -9.11 3.23 -11.33
C ASP A 115 -9.64 3.06 -12.77
N ILE A 116 -9.44 4.07 -13.61
CA ILE A 116 -9.85 4.05 -15.02
C ILE A 116 -9.28 2.79 -15.69
N LEU A 117 -8.06 2.36 -15.32
CA LEU A 117 -7.46 1.13 -15.83
C LEU A 117 -8.21 -0.13 -15.43
N ASP A 118 -8.67 -0.21 -14.17
CA ASP A 118 -9.43 -1.36 -13.65
C ASP A 118 -10.84 -1.40 -14.26
N LEU A 119 -11.49 -0.25 -14.46
CA LEU A 119 -12.76 -0.15 -15.21
C LEU A 119 -12.62 -0.54 -16.69
N LEU A 120 -11.49 -0.19 -17.31
CA LEU A 120 -11.21 -0.56 -18.71
C LEU A 120 -10.90 -2.04 -18.87
N ALA A 121 -10.20 -2.64 -17.91
CA ALA A 121 -9.95 -4.08 -17.86
C ALA A 121 -11.27 -4.85 -17.67
N LEU A 122 -12.09 -4.41 -16.72
CA LEU A 122 -13.42 -5.00 -16.45
C LEU A 122 -14.34 -4.93 -17.67
N GLY A 123 -14.32 -3.81 -18.40
CA GLY A 123 -15.08 -3.66 -19.64
C GLY A 123 -14.62 -4.58 -20.80
N ARG A 124 -13.41 -5.15 -20.71
CA ARG A 124 -12.90 -6.12 -21.70
C ARG A 124 -13.20 -7.57 -21.35
N THR A 125 -13.35 -7.88 -20.08
CA THR A 125 -13.64 -9.25 -19.59
C THR A 125 -15.13 -9.52 -19.44
N MET A 126 -15.96 -8.48 -19.31
CA MET A 126 -17.41 -8.63 -19.11
C MET A 126 -18.15 -8.90 -20.44
N PRO A 127 -19.10 -9.86 -20.49
CA PRO A 127 -20.00 -10.03 -21.63
C PRO A 127 -20.82 -8.76 -21.87
N ARG A 128 -20.89 -8.29 -23.12
CA ARG A 128 -21.62 -7.05 -23.49
C ARG A 128 -23.07 -7.01 -22.98
N ALA A 129 -23.72 -8.16 -22.86
CA ALA A 129 -25.10 -8.26 -22.38
C ALA A 129 -25.27 -7.86 -20.91
N GLU A 130 -24.25 -8.04 -20.06
CA GLU A 130 -24.32 -7.76 -18.62
C GLU A 130 -23.99 -6.28 -18.28
N GLY A 131 -23.38 -5.57 -19.23
CA GLY A 131 -23.01 -4.16 -19.08
C GLY A 131 -24.08 -3.17 -19.56
N ILE A 132 -25.07 -3.60 -20.34
CA ILE A 132 -26.07 -2.68 -20.91
C ILE A 132 -27.13 -2.34 -19.86
N GLY A 133 -27.21 -1.07 -19.46
CA GLY A 133 -28.25 -0.56 -18.56
C GLY A 133 -27.92 -0.59 -17.06
N THR A 134 -26.77 -1.15 -16.66
CA THR A 134 -26.35 -1.21 -15.25
C THR A 134 -25.56 0.02 -14.82
N GLY A 135 -25.54 0.33 -13.52
CA GLY A 135 -24.72 1.41 -12.96
C GLY A 135 -23.22 1.21 -13.22
N LEU A 136 -22.77 -0.05 -13.25
CA LEU A 136 -21.40 -0.45 -13.60
C LEU A 136 -21.10 -0.18 -15.08
N GLY A 137 -22.02 -0.52 -15.98
CA GLY A 137 -21.88 -0.22 -17.42
C GLY A 137 -21.74 1.26 -17.73
N ARG A 138 -22.47 2.13 -17.02
CA ARG A 138 -22.32 3.59 -17.13
C ARG A 138 -20.95 4.06 -16.65
N LYS A 139 -20.42 3.49 -15.56
CA LYS A 139 -19.06 3.78 -15.07
C LYS A 139 -17.99 3.34 -16.09
N ILE A 140 -18.11 2.15 -16.68
CA ILE A 140 -17.20 1.64 -17.72
C ILE A 140 -17.24 2.53 -18.97
N SER A 141 -18.41 2.91 -19.45
CA SER A 141 -18.54 3.80 -20.61
C SER A 141 -17.95 5.18 -20.34
N SER A 142 -18.16 5.72 -19.14
CA SER A 142 -17.57 6.99 -18.71
C SER A 142 -16.04 6.90 -18.64
N ALA A 143 -15.48 5.78 -18.16
CA ALA A 143 -14.04 5.53 -18.11
C ALA A 143 -13.44 5.40 -19.53
N GLN A 144 -14.13 4.73 -20.46
CA GLN A 144 -13.74 4.69 -21.87
C GLN A 144 -13.70 6.08 -22.51
N GLN A 145 -14.73 6.89 -22.29
CA GLN A 145 -14.76 8.26 -22.80
C GLN A 145 -13.67 9.14 -22.17
N LYS A 146 -13.43 9.02 -20.85
CA LYS A 146 -12.34 9.72 -20.18
C LYS A 146 -10.98 9.32 -20.73
N ALA A 147 -10.73 8.02 -20.95
CA ALA A 147 -9.48 7.54 -21.53
C ALA A 147 -9.24 8.10 -22.93
N VAL A 148 -10.27 8.12 -23.79
CA VAL A 148 -10.19 8.72 -25.13
C VAL A 148 -9.89 10.22 -25.04
N ARG A 149 -10.55 10.96 -24.13
CA ARG A 149 -10.29 12.38 -23.91
C ARG A 149 -8.88 12.64 -23.39
N CYS A 150 -8.38 11.84 -22.46
CA CYS A 150 -7.01 11.96 -21.96
C CYS A 150 -5.98 11.68 -23.06
N ILE A 151 -6.18 10.66 -23.89
CA ILE A 151 -5.30 10.38 -25.03
C ILE A 151 -5.35 11.51 -26.07
N ALA A 152 -6.55 12.06 -26.34
CA ALA A 152 -6.72 13.18 -27.26
C ALA A 152 -6.11 14.48 -26.73
N SER A 153 -6.21 14.75 -25.43
CA SER A 153 -5.56 15.89 -24.78
C SER A 153 -4.04 15.72 -24.78
N ALA A 154 -3.56 14.53 -24.39
CA ALA A 154 -2.15 14.21 -24.36
C ALA A 154 -1.51 14.26 -25.76
N LYS A 155 -2.27 14.01 -26.84
CA LYS A 155 -1.80 14.17 -28.22
C LYS A 155 -1.16 15.53 -28.48
N LYS A 156 -1.71 16.62 -27.91
CA LYS A 156 -1.23 17.99 -28.12
C LYS A 156 0.16 18.24 -27.50
N ASP A 157 0.45 17.55 -26.40
CA ASP A 157 1.72 17.68 -25.68
C ASP A 157 2.73 16.61 -26.12
N LEU A 158 2.26 15.38 -26.39
CA LEU A 158 3.06 14.26 -26.87
C LEU A 158 3.50 14.41 -28.32
N SER A 159 2.77 15.16 -29.16
CA SER A 159 3.21 15.49 -30.51
C SER A 159 4.48 16.34 -30.51
N LYS A 160 4.69 17.17 -29.47
CA LYS A 160 5.93 17.94 -29.29
C LYS A 160 7.14 17.06 -28.96
N LEU A 161 6.89 15.84 -28.47
CA LEU A 161 7.88 14.83 -28.11
C LEU A 161 8.01 13.70 -29.16
N GLY A 162 7.38 13.85 -30.34
CA GLY A 162 7.45 12.86 -31.42
C GLY A 162 6.68 11.56 -31.15
N VAL A 163 5.82 11.52 -30.13
CA VAL A 163 5.01 10.33 -29.81
C VAL A 163 3.69 10.40 -30.57
N THR A 164 3.47 9.44 -31.46
CA THR A 164 2.25 9.33 -32.25
C THR A 164 1.09 8.78 -31.43
N GLN A 165 -0.14 9.15 -31.81
CA GLN A 165 -1.38 8.72 -31.15
C GLN A 165 -1.50 7.18 -31.08
N GLN A 166 -1.05 6.47 -32.12
CA GLN A 166 -1.03 5.01 -32.13
C GLN A 166 -0.09 4.42 -31.06
N LYS A 167 1.10 5.00 -30.85
CA LYS A 167 2.01 4.55 -29.78
C LYS A 167 1.41 4.77 -28.39
N ALA A 168 0.72 5.89 -28.17
CA ALA A 168 0.04 6.15 -26.91
C ALA A 168 -1.11 5.16 -26.64
N ILE A 169 -1.88 4.80 -27.68
CA ILE A 169 -2.94 3.79 -27.58
C ILE A 169 -2.36 2.40 -27.29
N THR A 170 -1.29 1.99 -27.98
CA THR A 170 -0.64 0.69 -27.74
C THR A 170 -0.07 0.60 -26.32
N LEU A 171 0.51 1.68 -25.81
CA LEU A 171 1.07 1.72 -24.46
C LEU A 171 -0.01 1.69 -23.37
N ALA A 172 -1.12 2.40 -23.56
CA ALA A 172 -2.29 2.33 -22.69
C ALA A 172 -2.94 0.94 -22.73
N GLY A 173 -3.09 0.36 -23.93
CA GLY A 173 -3.62 -0.99 -24.13
C GLY A 173 -2.77 -2.06 -23.47
N GLY A 174 -1.44 -1.94 -23.53
CA GLY A 174 -0.51 -2.83 -22.84
C GLY A 174 -0.67 -2.79 -21.33
N LYS A 175 -0.80 -1.60 -20.73
CA LYS A 175 -1.02 -1.45 -19.27
C LYS A 175 -2.35 -2.03 -18.80
N VAL A 176 -3.40 -1.92 -19.60
CA VAL A 176 -4.70 -2.55 -19.31
C VAL A 176 -4.58 -4.08 -19.37
N SER A 177 -3.85 -4.62 -20.34
CA SER A 177 -3.64 -6.08 -20.44
C SER A 177 -2.81 -6.64 -19.28
N THR A 178 -1.81 -5.91 -18.78
CA THR A 178 -1.02 -6.35 -17.60
C THR A 178 -1.85 -6.43 -16.31
N ARG A 179 -2.98 -5.73 -16.24
CA ARG A 179 -3.92 -5.80 -15.11
C ARG A 179 -4.92 -6.96 -15.20
N MET A 180 -4.97 -7.65 -16.34
CA MET A 180 -5.87 -8.79 -16.59
C MET A 180 -5.22 -10.15 -16.32
N THR A 181 -3.89 -10.19 -16.22
CA THR A 181 -3.05 -11.35 -15.84
C THR A 181 -2.60 -11.23 -14.39
#